data_AF-A0A534YTD0-F1
#
_entry.id   AF-A0A534YTD0-F1
#
_cell.length_a   1.000
_cell.length_b   1.000
_cell.length_c   1.000
_cell.angle_alpha   90.00
_cell.angle_beta   90.00
_cell.angle_gamma   90.00
#
_symmetry.space_group_name_H-M   'P 1'
#
loop_
_entity.id
_entity.type
_entity.pdbx_description
1 polymer ?
#
loop_
_entity_poly.entity_id
_entity_poly.type
_entity_poly.pdbx_seq_one_letter_code
_entity_poly.pdbx_strand_id
1 'polypeptide(L)'
;MKLLAALLLAYVPSAESLLKQAAARAQTLARTREVTLSGALAVGGDPQRNAHLVLRFPLQCRLDGEGGLSLSVKGTVENPGAVGEGTAGPALRLLQLACPFLAHRGIPSAEGQQMFRAAAHAVGADVAAGAGLSRFGDRVTWVLGAPAHDLSTPQLWLYKDNNAPARLIAQGGADLRLLEYGNPAAGEWFPRVIELWTSGQLAARFEVLEAKGVRAASQEEEDDSRE
;
A
#
# COMPACT_ATOMS: atom_id res chain seq x y z
N MET A 1 33.12 -19.30 -13.78
CA MET A 1 31.84 -18.61 -14.07
C MET A 1 30.84 -18.60 -12.90
N LYS A 2 30.88 -19.53 -11.92
CA LYS A 2 29.97 -19.49 -10.75
C LYS A 2 30.27 -18.38 -9.73
N LEU A 3 31.51 -17.90 -9.63
CA LEU A 3 31.93 -16.84 -8.69
C LEU A 3 31.42 -15.44 -9.06
N LEU A 4 31.21 -15.14 -10.36
CA LEU A 4 30.68 -13.84 -10.79
C LEU A 4 29.17 -13.69 -10.50
N ALA A 5 28.41 -14.78 -10.57
CA ALA A 5 26.98 -14.77 -10.21
C ALA A 5 26.78 -14.55 -8.69
N ALA A 6 27.68 -15.07 -7.85
CA ALA A 6 27.63 -14.88 -6.40
C ALA A 6 27.93 -13.42 -5.98
N LEU A 7 28.80 -12.72 -6.72
CA LEU A 7 29.10 -11.30 -6.48
C LEU A 7 27.97 -10.36 -6.93
N LEU A 8 27.20 -10.73 -7.96
CA LEU A 8 26.01 -9.97 -8.40
C LEU A 8 24.82 -10.12 -7.41
N LEU A 9 24.69 -11.27 -6.76
CA LEU A 9 23.70 -11.51 -5.70
C LEU A 9 24.00 -10.74 -4.40
N ALA A 10 25.23 -10.26 -4.21
CA ALA A 10 25.59 -9.48 -3.01
C ALA A 10 24.91 -8.10 -2.94
N TYR A 11 24.32 -7.62 -4.05
CA TYR A 11 23.73 -6.28 -4.13
C TYR A 11 22.19 -6.25 -4.11
N VAL A 12 21.53 -7.41 -4.20
CA VAL A 12 20.06 -7.50 -4.19
C VAL A 12 19.62 -8.03 -2.82
N PRO A 13 18.92 -7.22 -2.00
CA PRO A 13 18.40 -7.69 -0.72
C PRO A 13 17.43 -8.86 -0.91
N SER A 14 17.38 -9.77 0.07
CA SER A 14 16.37 -10.83 0.06
C SER A 14 14.96 -10.24 0.14
N ALA A 15 13.97 -10.93 -0.41
CA ALA A 15 12.57 -10.53 -0.32
C ALA A 15 12.14 -10.33 1.15
N GLU A 16 12.57 -11.21 2.04
CA GLU A 16 12.39 -11.09 3.49
C GLU A 16 12.92 -9.76 4.05
N SER A 17 14.15 -9.39 3.70
CA SER A 17 14.73 -8.11 4.13
C SER A 17 13.94 -6.91 3.62
N LEU A 18 13.50 -6.95 2.35
CA LEU A 18 12.70 -5.89 1.75
C LEU A 18 11.32 -5.73 2.42
N LEU A 19 10.62 -6.84 2.66
CA LEU A 19 9.33 -6.85 3.35
C LEU A 19 9.46 -6.36 4.80
N LYS A 20 10.54 -6.75 5.50
CA LYS A 20 10.85 -6.25 6.83
C LYS A 20 11.08 -4.74 6.84
N GLN A 21 11.82 -4.21 5.86
CA GLN A 21 12.05 -2.77 5.73
C GLN A 21 10.76 -2.01 5.42
N ALA A 22 9.93 -2.53 4.50
CA ALA A 22 8.63 -1.94 4.17
C ALA A 22 7.70 -1.88 5.39
N ALA A 23 7.64 -2.96 6.17
CA ALA A 23 6.85 -3.00 7.40
C ALA A 23 7.42 -2.08 8.49
N ALA A 24 8.75 -2.01 8.62
CA ALA A 24 9.43 -1.17 9.60
C ALA A 24 9.21 0.32 9.35
N ARG A 25 9.00 0.72 8.07
CA ARG A 25 8.64 2.09 7.70
C ARG A 25 7.57 2.60 8.66
N ALA A 26 6.46 1.87 8.84
CA ALA A 26 5.28 2.28 9.62
C ALA A 26 5.58 2.84 11.00
N GLN A 27 6.60 2.27 11.64
CA GLN A 27 6.86 2.47 13.05
C GLN A 27 7.49 3.83 13.34
N THR A 28 7.86 4.61 12.31
CA THR A 28 8.33 5.99 12.48
C THR A 28 7.21 6.99 12.66
N LEU A 29 5.96 6.60 12.39
CA LEU A 29 4.80 7.37 12.83
C LEU A 29 4.74 7.34 14.37
N ALA A 30 4.45 8.50 14.99
CA ALA A 30 4.21 8.59 16.43
C ALA A 30 3.05 7.66 16.87
N ARG A 31 2.65 7.70 18.15
CA ARG A 31 1.57 6.85 18.73
C ARG A 31 0.15 7.10 18.16
N THR A 32 0.03 7.53 16.92
CA THR A 32 -1.20 7.81 16.16
C THR A 32 -2.08 6.58 15.98
N ARG A 33 -3.15 6.46 16.77
CA ARG A 33 -4.09 5.33 16.68
C ARG A 33 -4.97 5.35 15.43
N GLU A 34 -5.21 6.53 14.88
CA GLU A 34 -6.08 6.74 13.73
C GLU A 34 -5.55 7.88 12.86
N VAL A 35 -5.62 7.72 11.54
CA VAL A 35 -5.39 8.78 10.55
C VAL A 35 -6.62 8.89 9.68
N THR A 36 -7.05 10.11 9.38
CA THR A 36 -8.09 10.36 8.36
C THR A 36 -7.45 11.04 7.17
N LEU A 37 -7.55 10.40 6.01
CA LEU A 37 -7.19 10.97 4.73
C LEU A 37 -8.47 11.49 4.09
N SER A 38 -8.61 12.81 3.99
CA SER A 38 -9.71 13.46 3.30
C SER A 38 -9.30 13.76 1.87
N GLY A 39 -10.20 13.52 0.93
CA GLY A 39 -9.85 13.63 -0.46
C GLY A 39 -11.03 13.39 -1.37
N ALA A 40 -10.72 12.96 -2.58
CA ALA A 40 -11.70 12.78 -3.61
C ALA A 40 -11.63 11.38 -4.22
N LEU A 41 -12.79 10.75 -4.36
CA LEU A 41 -12.96 9.41 -4.89
C LEU A 41 -13.65 9.47 -6.26
N ALA A 42 -13.07 8.78 -7.23
CA ALA A 42 -13.69 8.48 -8.52
C ALA A 42 -13.80 6.95 -8.67
N VAL A 43 -14.95 6.47 -9.17
CA VAL A 43 -15.23 5.04 -9.36
C VAL A 43 -15.84 4.85 -10.73
N GLY A 44 -15.28 3.99 -11.58
CA GLY A 44 -15.94 3.52 -12.81
C GLY A 44 -16.46 4.60 -13.75
N GLY A 45 -15.71 5.69 -13.95
CA GLY A 45 -16.14 6.81 -14.80
C GLY A 45 -17.18 7.76 -14.19
N ASP A 46 -17.64 7.49 -12.95
CA ASP A 46 -18.50 8.40 -12.21
C ASP A 46 -17.78 9.73 -11.91
N PRO A 47 -18.53 10.84 -11.76
CA PRO A 47 -17.98 12.09 -11.28
C PRO A 47 -17.24 11.90 -9.94
N GLN A 48 -16.13 12.60 -9.81
CA GLN A 48 -15.35 12.63 -8.58
C GLN A 48 -16.18 13.24 -7.43
N ARG A 49 -16.13 12.61 -6.26
CA ARG A 49 -16.89 13.01 -5.05
C ARG A 49 -15.98 13.12 -3.85
N ASN A 50 -16.37 13.91 -2.86
CA ASN A 50 -15.60 13.96 -1.62
C ASN A 50 -15.71 12.63 -0.86
N ALA A 51 -14.60 12.21 -0.26
CA ALA A 51 -14.53 10.99 0.51
C ALA A 51 -13.45 11.08 1.61
N HIS A 52 -13.62 10.25 2.63
CA HIS A 52 -12.71 10.09 3.75
C HIS A 52 -12.28 8.63 3.85
N LEU A 53 -10.97 8.40 3.79
CA LEU A 53 -10.33 7.13 4.09
C LEU A 53 -9.77 7.19 5.52
N VAL A 54 -10.47 6.53 6.44
CA VAL A 54 -10.10 6.42 7.85
C VAL A 54 -9.25 5.16 8.05
N LEU A 55 -8.01 5.35 8.47
CA LEU A 55 -7.05 4.29 8.79
C LEU A 55 -6.98 4.13 10.31
N ARG A 56 -7.55 3.06 10.83
CA ARG A 56 -7.47 2.64 12.23
C ARG A 56 -6.41 1.57 12.37
N PHE A 57 -5.39 1.84 13.17
CA PHE A 57 -4.23 0.97 13.27
C PHE A 57 -4.39 -0.06 14.41
N PRO A 58 -4.04 -1.34 14.19
CA PRO A 58 -3.63 -1.95 12.93
C PRO A 58 -4.81 -2.48 12.08
N LEU A 59 -4.62 -2.46 10.76
CA LEU A 59 -5.36 -3.16 9.70
C LEU A 59 -6.87 -2.92 9.67
N GLN A 60 -7.34 -1.73 10.00
CA GLN A 60 -8.74 -1.36 9.82
C GLN A 60 -8.82 -0.13 8.92
N CYS A 61 -9.54 -0.25 7.82
CA CYS A 61 -9.74 0.84 6.88
C CYS A 61 -11.23 1.02 6.63
N ARG A 62 -11.70 2.27 6.73
CA ARG A 62 -13.07 2.63 6.37
C ARG A 62 -13.04 3.72 5.31
N LEU A 63 -13.79 3.53 4.23
CA LEU A 63 -13.96 4.51 3.18
C LEU A 63 -15.40 5.02 3.21
N ASP A 64 -15.56 6.28 3.59
CA ASP A 64 -16.84 6.97 3.61
C ASP A 64 -16.85 8.00 2.47
N GLY A 65 -17.91 8.08 1.68
CA GLY A 65 -18.01 8.98 0.53
C GLY A 65 -19.39 9.62 0.40
N GLU A 66 -19.46 10.75 -0.30
CA GLU A 66 -20.74 11.41 -0.61
C GLU A 66 -21.69 10.47 -1.37
N GLY A 67 -22.99 10.60 -1.10
CA GLY A 67 -24.01 9.72 -1.67
C GLY A 67 -24.22 8.41 -0.91
N GLY A 68 -23.76 8.32 0.35
CA GLY A 68 -24.04 7.20 1.25
C GLY A 68 -23.10 6.00 1.12
N LEU A 69 -21.98 6.16 0.40
CA LEU A 69 -20.94 5.13 0.32
C LEU A 69 -20.28 4.99 1.70
N SER A 70 -20.35 3.80 2.30
CA SER A 70 -19.56 3.45 3.49
C SER A 70 -19.08 2.00 3.37
N LEU A 71 -17.78 1.83 3.29
CA LEU A 71 -17.11 0.53 3.11
C LEU A 71 -16.11 0.33 4.23
N SER A 72 -16.00 -0.88 4.76
CA SER A 72 -15.07 -1.19 5.85
C SER A 72 -14.35 -2.51 5.59
N VAL A 73 -13.04 -2.52 5.82
CA VAL A 73 -12.17 -3.68 5.73
C VAL A 73 -11.39 -3.80 7.03
N LYS A 74 -11.31 -5.02 7.57
CA LYS A 74 -10.53 -5.35 8.76
C LYS A 74 -9.63 -6.54 8.47
N GLY A 75 -8.36 -6.43 8.87
CA GLY A 75 -7.33 -7.43 8.63
C GLY A 75 -6.89 -7.50 7.17
N THR A 76 -6.11 -8.54 6.87
CA THR A 76 -5.90 -9.03 5.51
C THR A 76 -7.11 -9.87 5.11
N VAL A 77 -7.80 -9.48 4.05
CA VAL A 77 -8.91 -10.27 3.50
C VAL A 77 -8.35 -11.53 2.86
N GLU A 78 -8.96 -12.68 3.14
CA GLU A 78 -8.64 -13.93 2.45
C GLU A 78 -9.12 -13.86 1.00
N ASN A 79 -8.23 -14.15 0.05
CA ASN A 79 -8.52 -14.15 -1.39
C ASN A 79 -9.29 -12.92 -1.91
N PRO A 80 -8.80 -11.68 -1.69
CA PRO A 80 -9.52 -10.52 -2.18
C PRO A 80 -9.58 -10.54 -3.72
N GLY A 81 -8.69 -11.28 -4.40
CA GLY A 81 -8.71 -11.54 -5.84
C GLY A 81 -9.82 -12.43 -6.39
N ALA A 82 -10.53 -13.18 -5.53
CA ALA A 82 -11.54 -14.15 -5.97
C ALA A 82 -12.93 -13.55 -6.25
N VAL A 83 -13.06 -12.22 -6.33
CA VAL A 83 -14.35 -11.56 -6.58
C VAL A 83 -14.72 -11.71 -8.06
N GLY A 84 -15.60 -12.66 -8.36
CA GLY A 84 -16.37 -12.68 -9.61
C GLY A 84 -17.34 -11.49 -9.68
N GLU A 85 -17.73 -11.11 -10.90
CA GLU A 85 -18.69 -10.03 -11.17
C GLU A 85 -19.92 -10.14 -10.25
N GLY A 86 -20.11 -9.18 -9.34
CA GLY A 86 -21.43 -8.98 -8.71
C GLY A 86 -21.50 -8.64 -7.21
N THR A 87 -20.44 -8.68 -6.40
CA THR A 87 -20.62 -8.50 -4.93
C THR A 87 -19.75 -7.44 -4.24
N ALA A 88 -18.81 -6.79 -4.94
CA ALA A 88 -18.01 -5.69 -4.38
C ALA A 88 -17.50 -4.77 -5.51
N GLY A 89 -18.03 -3.54 -5.62
CA GLY A 89 -17.62 -2.58 -6.65
C GLY A 89 -16.14 -2.15 -6.54
N PRO A 90 -15.59 -1.43 -7.54
CA PRO A 90 -14.18 -1.07 -7.59
C PRO A 90 -13.64 -0.34 -6.34
N ALA A 91 -14.47 0.46 -5.66
CA ALA A 91 -14.10 1.13 -4.42
C ALA A 91 -13.79 0.14 -3.27
N LEU A 92 -14.59 -0.92 -3.12
CA LEU A 92 -14.34 -1.96 -2.10
C LEU A 92 -13.09 -2.75 -2.45
N ARG A 93 -12.89 -3.09 -3.73
CA ARG A 93 -11.68 -3.77 -4.20
C ARG A 93 -10.42 -2.94 -3.94
N LEU A 94 -10.47 -1.63 -4.21
CA LEU A 94 -9.39 -0.69 -3.89
C LEU A 94 -9.08 -0.71 -2.39
N LEU A 95 -10.11 -0.63 -1.54
CA LEU A 95 -9.97 -0.65 -0.08
C LEU A 95 -9.36 -1.97 0.43
N GLN A 96 -9.84 -3.11 -0.07
CA GLN A 96 -9.36 -4.44 0.30
C GLN A 96 -7.87 -4.64 -0.01
N LEU A 97 -7.44 -4.19 -1.20
CA LEU A 97 -6.05 -4.33 -1.64
C LEU A 97 -5.13 -3.32 -0.94
N ALA A 98 -5.58 -2.08 -0.74
CA ALA A 98 -4.75 -1.03 -0.15
C ALA A 98 -4.60 -1.17 1.36
N CYS A 99 -5.62 -1.65 2.08
CA CYS A 99 -5.65 -1.58 3.55
C CYS A 99 -4.42 -2.21 4.25
N PRO A 100 -3.93 -3.41 3.86
CA PRO A 100 -2.73 -4.00 4.46
C PRO A 100 -1.46 -3.16 4.27
N PHE A 101 -1.40 -2.34 3.22
CA PHE A 101 -0.25 -1.49 2.89
C PHE A 101 -0.37 -0.06 3.45
N LEU A 102 -1.54 0.33 3.95
CA LEU A 102 -1.78 1.66 4.52
C LEU A 102 -1.95 1.62 6.03
N ALA A 103 -2.67 0.63 6.57
CA ALA A 103 -3.06 0.56 7.97
C ALA A 103 -2.15 -0.36 8.82
N HIS A 104 -0.87 -0.53 8.48
CA HIS A 104 0.00 -1.53 9.12
C HIS A 104 0.86 -1.03 10.30
N ARG A 105 0.69 0.21 10.74
CA ARG A 105 1.36 0.73 11.94
C ARG A 105 0.95 -0.06 13.19
N GLY A 106 1.86 -0.20 14.14
CA GLY A 106 1.59 -0.84 15.43
C GLY A 106 1.67 -2.37 15.38
N ILE A 107 1.87 -2.96 14.20
CA ILE A 107 2.25 -4.38 14.08
C ILE A 107 3.70 -4.52 14.53
N PRO A 108 4.05 -5.45 15.43
CA PRO A 108 5.43 -5.68 15.83
C PRO A 108 6.34 -5.94 14.63
N SER A 109 7.57 -5.44 14.66
CA SER A 109 8.50 -5.56 13.52
C SER A 109 8.79 -7.03 13.14
N ALA A 110 8.77 -7.94 14.11
CA ALA A 110 8.89 -9.37 13.89
C ALA A 110 7.72 -9.98 13.10
N GLU A 111 6.52 -9.39 13.19
CA GLU A 111 5.30 -9.86 12.55
C GLU A 111 4.97 -9.10 11.25
N GLY A 112 5.48 -7.87 11.11
CA GLY A 112 5.16 -6.99 9.98
C GLY A 112 5.54 -7.57 8.62
N GLN A 113 6.68 -8.25 8.52
CA GLN A 113 7.09 -8.96 7.31
C GLN A 113 6.08 -10.05 6.93
N GLN A 114 5.64 -10.85 7.91
CA GLN A 114 4.71 -11.95 7.68
C GLN A 114 3.35 -11.42 7.21
N MET A 115 2.91 -10.28 7.73
CA MET A 115 1.69 -9.61 7.28
C MET A 115 1.77 -9.19 5.81
N PHE A 116 2.85 -8.52 5.38
CA PHE A 116 3.01 -8.13 3.97
C PHE A 116 3.08 -9.36 3.04
N ARG A 117 3.79 -10.41 3.48
CA ARG A 117 3.83 -11.69 2.77
C ARG A 117 2.44 -12.29 2.63
N ALA A 118 1.66 -12.31 3.70
CA ALA A 118 0.29 -12.82 3.70
C ALA A 118 -0.63 -11.97 2.78
N ALA A 119 -0.53 -10.64 2.82
CA ALA A 119 -1.30 -9.75 1.95
C ALA A 119 -0.97 -9.97 0.45
N ALA A 120 0.31 -10.13 0.12
CA ALA A 120 0.74 -10.45 -1.25
C ALA A 120 0.30 -11.86 -1.68
N HIS A 121 0.45 -12.85 -0.80
CA HIS A 121 0.04 -14.22 -1.08
C HIS A 121 -1.47 -14.36 -1.26
N ALA A 122 -2.28 -13.60 -0.50
CA ALA A 122 -3.74 -13.59 -0.63
C ALA A 122 -4.20 -13.15 -2.04
N VAL A 123 -3.36 -12.43 -2.79
CA VAL A 123 -3.63 -12.06 -4.18
C VAL A 123 -2.84 -12.87 -5.20
N GLY A 124 -2.24 -13.99 -4.78
CA GLY A 124 -1.51 -14.92 -5.63
C GLY A 124 -0.04 -14.57 -5.88
N ALA A 125 0.52 -13.55 -5.23
CA ALA A 125 1.93 -13.18 -5.41
C ALA A 125 2.83 -14.01 -4.48
N ASP A 126 3.64 -14.91 -5.07
CA ASP A 126 4.67 -15.67 -4.34
C ASP A 126 5.93 -14.81 -4.13
N VAL A 127 5.86 -13.93 -3.14
CA VAL A 127 6.97 -13.03 -2.78
C VAL A 127 8.14 -13.72 -2.09
N ALA A 128 8.18 -15.06 -2.01
CA ALA A 128 9.37 -15.79 -1.58
C ALA A 128 10.44 -15.85 -2.68
N ALA A 129 10.04 -15.69 -3.95
CA ALA A 129 10.96 -15.61 -5.08
C ALA A 129 11.92 -14.40 -4.96
N GLY A 130 13.10 -14.52 -5.57
CA GLY A 130 14.13 -13.46 -5.53
C GLY A 130 13.63 -12.12 -6.06
N ALA A 131 14.21 -11.02 -5.55
CA ALA A 131 13.82 -9.67 -5.94
C ALA A 131 14.44 -9.26 -7.28
N GLY A 132 13.63 -8.68 -8.16
CA GLY A 132 14.08 -7.97 -9.37
C GLY A 132 14.11 -6.46 -9.16
N LEU A 133 14.65 -5.74 -10.15
CA LEU A 133 14.58 -4.29 -10.24
C LEU A 133 13.77 -3.88 -11.46
N SER A 134 12.98 -2.82 -11.32
CA SER A 134 12.26 -2.19 -12.42
C SER A 134 12.10 -0.69 -12.18
N ARG A 135 11.45 -0.01 -13.12
CA ARG A 135 10.98 1.36 -12.94
C ARG A 135 9.46 1.37 -12.90
N PHE A 136 8.92 2.20 -12.02
CA PHE A 136 7.51 2.50 -11.96
C PHE A 136 7.34 4.02 -11.97
N GLY A 137 6.83 4.53 -13.09
CA GLY A 137 6.95 5.94 -13.41
C GLY A 137 8.42 6.37 -13.50
N ASP A 138 8.76 7.42 -12.78
CA ASP A 138 10.09 7.99 -12.69
C ASP A 138 10.98 7.34 -11.61
N ARG A 139 10.43 6.48 -10.76
CA ARG A 139 11.13 5.89 -9.60
C ARG A 139 11.56 4.45 -9.83
N VAL A 140 12.62 4.05 -9.13
CA VAL A 140 13.16 2.68 -9.15
C VAL A 140 12.45 1.84 -8.08
N THR A 141 12.05 0.63 -8.44
CA THR A 141 11.34 -0.29 -7.55
C THR A 141 12.01 -1.66 -7.48
N TRP A 142 11.96 -2.26 -6.29
CA TRP A 142 12.10 -3.70 -6.13
C TRP A 142 10.83 -4.40 -6.57
N VAL A 143 10.96 -5.56 -7.21
CA VAL A 143 9.83 -6.38 -7.69
C VAL A 143 9.94 -7.78 -7.11
N LEU A 144 8.89 -8.23 -6.43
CA LEU A 144 8.79 -9.53 -5.77
C LEU A 144 7.67 -10.35 -6.43
N GLY A 145 7.84 -11.66 -6.52
CA GLY A 145 6.84 -12.58 -7.09
C GLY A 145 7.21 -13.11 -8.48
N ALA A 146 7.47 -12.20 -9.41
CA ALA A 146 7.78 -12.53 -10.80
C ALA A 146 8.63 -11.44 -11.46
N PRO A 147 9.22 -11.70 -12.65
CA PRO A 147 9.92 -10.67 -13.41
C PRO A 147 9.00 -9.50 -13.77
N ALA A 148 9.53 -8.28 -13.69
CA ALA A 148 8.73 -7.05 -13.84
C ALA A 148 8.03 -6.88 -15.19
N HIS A 149 8.51 -7.54 -16.25
CA HIS A 149 7.89 -7.50 -17.58
C HIS A 149 6.69 -8.46 -17.70
N ASP A 150 6.56 -9.45 -16.82
CA ASP A 150 5.46 -10.39 -16.81
C ASP A 150 4.31 -9.89 -15.92
N LEU A 151 3.61 -8.87 -16.39
CA LEU A 151 2.48 -8.27 -15.68
C LEU A 151 1.25 -9.20 -15.59
N SER A 152 1.30 -10.38 -16.20
CA SER A 152 0.24 -11.40 -16.09
C SER A 152 0.35 -12.23 -14.81
N THR A 153 1.54 -12.27 -14.22
CA THR A 153 1.80 -12.96 -12.95
C THR A 153 1.69 -12.00 -11.78
N PRO A 154 1.06 -12.38 -10.64
CA PRO A 154 0.93 -11.51 -9.48
C PRO A 154 2.27 -11.10 -8.86
N GLN A 155 2.40 -9.83 -8.48
CA GLN A 155 3.66 -9.22 -8.04
C GLN A 155 3.42 -8.15 -6.98
N LEU A 156 4.39 -7.97 -6.08
CA LEU A 156 4.46 -6.83 -5.16
C LEU A 156 5.69 -5.97 -5.47
N TRP A 157 5.48 -4.67 -5.61
CA TRP A 157 6.52 -3.70 -5.93
C TRP A 157 6.72 -2.74 -4.78
N LEU A 158 7.97 -2.46 -4.44
CA LEU A 158 8.37 -1.55 -3.36
C LEU A 158 9.31 -0.48 -3.91
N TYR A 159 9.11 0.79 -3.56
CA TYR A 159 10.05 1.84 -3.94
C TYR A 159 11.42 1.61 -3.30
N LYS A 160 12.49 1.72 -4.09
CA LYS A 160 13.86 1.41 -3.62
C LYS A 160 14.40 2.41 -2.60
N ASP A 161 14.00 3.67 -2.71
CA ASP A 161 14.49 4.79 -1.89
C ASP A 161 13.90 4.82 -0.47
N ASN A 162 12.63 4.43 -0.29
CA ASN A 162 11.94 4.54 0.98
C ASN A 162 11.19 3.26 1.41
N ASN A 163 11.31 2.18 0.64
CA ASN A 163 10.67 0.88 0.87
C ASN A 163 9.13 0.92 0.97
N ALA A 164 8.49 2.02 0.56
CA ALA A 164 7.04 2.09 0.55
C ALA A 164 6.44 1.18 -0.53
N PRO A 165 5.29 0.55 -0.28
CA PRO A 165 4.51 -0.14 -1.31
C PRO A 165 4.24 0.77 -2.49
N ALA A 166 4.55 0.29 -3.70
CA ALA A 166 4.41 1.07 -4.93
C ALA A 166 3.26 0.54 -5.80
N ARG A 167 3.20 -0.78 -5.96
CA ARG A 167 2.25 -1.46 -6.83
C ARG A 167 1.99 -2.88 -6.37
N LEU A 168 0.75 -3.34 -6.50
CA LEU A 168 0.37 -4.73 -6.31
C LEU A 168 -0.42 -5.20 -7.53
N ILE A 169 0.15 -6.16 -8.25
CA ILE A 169 -0.54 -6.86 -9.33
C ILE A 169 -1.12 -8.13 -8.72
N ALA A 170 -2.44 -8.23 -8.73
CA ALA A 170 -3.18 -9.35 -8.18
C ALA A 170 -3.57 -10.35 -9.28
N GLN A 171 -3.78 -11.60 -8.87
CA GLN A 171 -4.45 -12.59 -9.71
C GLN A 171 -5.82 -12.05 -10.14
N GLY A 172 -6.18 -12.29 -11.40
CA GLY A 172 -7.39 -11.72 -12.01
C GLY A 172 -7.18 -10.31 -12.61
N GLY A 173 -5.94 -9.80 -12.66
CA GLY A 173 -5.59 -8.60 -13.42
C GLY A 173 -5.90 -7.27 -12.75
N ALA A 174 -6.24 -7.28 -11.46
CA ALA A 174 -6.34 -6.07 -10.66
C ALA A 174 -4.93 -5.53 -10.36
N ASP A 175 -4.72 -4.24 -10.57
CA ASP A 175 -3.44 -3.54 -10.44
C ASP A 175 -3.63 -2.33 -9.53
N LEU A 176 -3.27 -2.49 -8.26
CA LEU A 176 -3.27 -1.43 -7.26
C LEU A 176 -1.98 -0.62 -7.42
N ARG A 177 -2.09 0.71 -7.47
CA ARG A 177 -0.95 1.64 -7.55
C ARG A 177 -1.00 2.63 -6.39
N LEU A 178 0.13 2.81 -5.72
CA LEU A 178 0.31 3.68 -4.58
C LEU A 178 1.40 4.70 -4.94
N LEU A 179 0.96 5.92 -5.20
CA LEU A 179 1.75 6.94 -5.90
C LEU A 179 1.98 8.16 -5.01
N GLU A 180 2.98 8.96 -5.39
CA GLU A 180 3.20 10.28 -4.80
C GLU A 180 3.40 10.29 -3.27
N TYR A 181 4.15 9.30 -2.76
CA TYR A 181 4.67 9.35 -1.39
C TYR A 181 5.58 10.55 -1.19
N GLY A 182 5.65 11.07 0.04
CA GLY A 182 6.40 12.30 0.37
C GLY A 182 5.63 13.60 0.12
N ASN A 183 4.38 13.52 -0.33
CA ASN A 183 3.55 14.70 -0.51
C ASN A 183 2.98 15.20 0.84
N PRO A 184 3.08 16.51 1.17
CA PRO A 184 2.56 17.07 2.42
C PRO A 184 1.05 16.88 2.63
N ALA A 185 0.24 16.86 1.56
CA ALA A 185 -1.20 16.63 1.66
C ALA A 185 -1.54 15.26 2.28
N ALA A 186 -0.67 14.27 2.06
CA ALA A 186 -0.78 12.92 2.62
C ALA A 186 0.09 12.72 3.88
N GLY A 187 0.51 13.82 4.52
CA GLY A 187 1.40 13.81 5.69
C GLY A 187 2.77 13.22 5.42
N GLU A 188 3.23 13.22 4.15
CA GLU A 188 4.46 12.61 3.61
C GLU A 188 4.54 11.07 3.72
N TRP A 189 3.65 10.52 4.55
CA TRP A 189 3.69 9.15 5.03
C TRP A 189 2.82 8.21 4.21
N PHE A 190 1.68 8.71 3.75
CA PHE A 190 0.73 7.97 2.93
C PHE A 190 0.94 8.33 1.45
N PRO A 191 0.53 7.47 0.50
CA PRO A 191 0.49 7.86 -0.90
C PRO A 191 -0.57 8.96 -1.07
N ARG A 192 -0.27 10.00 -1.84
CA ARG A 192 -1.29 11.00 -2.20
C ARG A 192 -2.32 10.43 -3.17
N VAL A 193 -1.95 9.47 -4.00
CA VAL A 193 -2.86 8.87 -4.98
C VAL A 193 -2.87 7.35 -4.82
N ILE A 194 -4.07 6.79 -4.70
CA ILE A 194 -4.34 5.36 -4.65
C ILE A 194 -5.21 5.02 -5.86
N GLU A 195 -4.71 4.18 -6.76
CA GLU A 195 -5.46 3.77 -7.95
C GLU A 195 -5.68 2.28 -7.97
N LEU A 196 -6.85 1.87 -8.44
CA LEU A 196 -7.13 0.52 -8.86
C LEU A 196 -7.34 0.52 -10.37
N TRP A 197 -6.54 -0.26 -11.06
CA TRP A 197 -6.68 -0.56 -12.47
C TRP A 197 -7.19 -1.99 -12.65
N THR A 198 -8.11 -2.17 -13.60
CA THR A 198 -8.61 -3.49 -13.99
C THR A 198 -8.63 -3.54 -15.50
N SER A 199 -8.03 -4.58 -16.09
CA SER A 199 -7.99 -4.75 -17.56
C SER A 199 -7.45 -3.53 -18.31
N GLY A 200 -6.46 -2.84 -17.73
CA GLY A 200 -5.86 -1.64 -18.32
C GLY A 200 -6.70 -0.36 -18.23
N GLN A 201 -7.84 -0.38 -17.53
CA GLN A 201 -8.68 0.80 -17.29
C GLN A 201 -8.66 1.20 -15.81
N LEU A 202 -8.75 2.50 -15.55
CA LEU A 202 -8.85 3.03 -14.19
C LEU A 202 -10.25 2.72 -13.62
N ALA A 203 -10.32 1.80 -12.67
CA ALA A 203 -11.55 1.33 -12.07
C ALA A 203 -11.95 2.15 -10.82
N ALA A 204 -10.97 2.58 -10.03
CA ALA A 204 -11.17 3.53 -8.94
C ALA A 204 -9.91 4.35 -8.66
N ARG A 205 -10.08 5.59 -8.19
CA ARG A 205 -9.00 6.47 -7.77
C ARG A 205 -9.41 7.25 -6.53
N PHE A 206 -8.56 7.24 -5.52
CA PHE A 206 -8.66 8.11 -4.35
C PHE A 206 -7.45 9.04 -4.31
N GLU A 207 -7.70 10.34 -4.33
CA GLU A 207 -6.67 11.39 -4.24
C GLU A 207 -6.80 12.14 -2.93
N VAL A 208 -5.75 12.08 -2.11
CA VAL A 208 -5.67 12.73 -0.81
C VAL A 208 -5.45 14.23 -1.01
N LEU A 209 -6.28 15.03 -0.37
CA LEU A 209 -6.17 16.48 -0.31
C LEU A 209 -5.70 16.96 1.07
N GLU A 210 -5.99 16.19 2.12
CA GLU A 210 -5.60 16.51 3.50
C GLU A 210 -5.45 15.22 4.33
N ALA A 211 -4.46 15.19 5.22
CA ALA A 211 -4.28 14.13 6.20
C ALA A 211 -4.37 14.71 7.62
N LYS A 212 -5.25 14.12 8.45
CA LYS A 212 -5.40 14.46 9.87
C LYS A 212 -4.95 13.31 10.76
N GLY A 213 -4.36 13.64 11.91
CA GLY A 213 -3.90 12.67 12.91
C GLY A 213 -2.45 12.20 12.74
N VAL A 214 -1.77 12.60 11.65
CA VAL A 214 -0.35 12.34 11.45
C VAL A 214 0.47 13.28 12.34
N ARG A 215 0.98 12.77 13.48
CA ARG A 215 1.94 13.52 14.31
C ARG A 215 3.35 13.07 13.96
N ALA A 216 4.21 14.03 13.58
CA ALA A 216 5.64 13.78 13.49
C ALA A 216 6.21 13.59 14.90
N ALA A 217 7.22 12.72 15.05
CA ALA A 217 7.86 12.44 16.33
C ALA A 217 8.57 13.66 16.97
N SER A 218 8.65 14.80 16.29
CA SER A 218 9.38 16.00 16.71
C SER A 218 8.52 17.10 17.35
N GLN A 219 7.22 16.87 17.59
CA GLN A 219 6.33 17.86 18.25
C GLN A 219 6.09 17.57 19.74
N GLU A 220 6.84 16.64 20.35
CA GLU A 220 6.71 16.32 21.78
C GLU A 220 7.50 17.27 22.71
N GLU A 221 8.26 18.25 22.20
CA GLU A 221 9.12 19.11 23.04
C GLU A 221 8.54 20.47 23.45
N GLU A 222 7.35 20.89 22.99
CA GLU A 222 6.84 22.26 23.29
C GLU A 222 5.64 22.36 24.25
N ASP A 223 5.01 21.25 24.67
CA ASP A 223 3.77 21.31 25.47
C ASP A 223 3.97 21.04 26.98
N ASP A 224 5.22 20.99 27.47
CA ASP A 224 5.55 20.79 28.90
C ASP A 224 6.01 22.08 29.61
N SER A 225 5.64 23.26 29.08
CA SER A 225 5.98 24.57 29.68
C SER A 225 4.78 25.47 29.89
N ARG A 226 3.75 24.94 30.55
CA ARG A 226 2.71 25.74 31.21
C ARG A 226 2.43 25.18 32.61
N GLU A 227 3.30 25.57 33.54
CA GLU A 227 3.00 25.65 34.98
C GLU A 227 2.07 26.85 35.26
#